data_AF-A0A435X2V7-F1
#
_entry.id   AF-A0A435X2V7-F1
#
_cell.length_a   1.000
_cell.length_b   1.000
_cell.length_c   1.000
_cell.angle_alpha   90.00
_cell.angle_beta   90.00
_cell.angle_gamma   90.00
#
_symmetry.space_group_name_H-M   'P 1'
#
loop_
_entity.id
_entity.type
_entity.pdbx_description
1 polymer ?
#
loop_
_entity_poly.entity_id
_entity_poly.type
_entity_poly.pdbx_seq_one_letter_code
_entity_poly.pdbx_strand_id
1 'polypeptide(L)' 'AKQVPDVEKRRQADFVVDTGQGLDAARVAVKAIIAELSGDKSGKAGS' A
#
# COMPACT_ATOMS: atom_id res chain seq x y z
N ALA A 1 6.44 -26.81 6.22
CA ALA A 1 6.54 -25.42 5.73
C ALA A 1 5.28 -24.66 6.19
N LYS A 2 5.40 -23.50 6.85
CA LYS A 2 4.25 -22.73 7.39
C LYS A 2 4.07 -21.41 6.64
N GLN A 3 3.58 -21.51 5.40
CA GLN A 3 3.12 -20.31 4.69
C GLN A 3 1.68 -20.01 5.12
N VAL A 4 1.35 -18.73 5.25
CA VAL A 4 -0.03 -18.27 5.46
C VAL A 4 -0.74 -18.22 4.11
N PRO A 5 -1.97 -18.77 3.97
CA PRO A 5 -2.77 -18.65 2.76
C PRO A 5 -2.96 -17.20 2.32
N ASP A 6 -3.06 -16.98 1.01
CA ASP A 6 -3.12 -15.61 0.46
C ASP A 6 -4.36 -14.83 0.93
N VAL A 7 -5.49 -15.52 1.04
CA VAL A 7 -6.74 -14.95 1.57
C VAL A 7 -6.54 -14.45 3.00
N GLU A 8 -5.83 -15.20 3.83
CA GLU A 8 -5.59 -14.83 5.22
C GLU A 8 -4.60 -13.66 5.32
N LYS A 9 -3.54 -13.64 4.50
CA LYS A 9 -2.61 -12.50 4.42
C LYS A 9 -3.35 -11.22 4.03
N ARG A 10 -4.20 -11.27 3.00
CA ARG A 10 -4.96 -10.10 2.54
C ARG A 10 -5.94 -9.58 3.59
N ARG A 11 -6.60 -10.48 4.32
CA ARG A 11 -7.52 -10.10 5.41
C ARG A 11 -6.81 -9.38 6.56
N GLN A 12 -5.54 -9.70 6.78
CA GLN A 12 -4.73 -9.12 7.87
C GLN A 12 -3.92 -7.90 7.43
N ALA A 13 -3.89 -7.56 6.14
CA ALA A 13 -3.04 -6.50 5.62
C ALA A 13 -3.74 -5.13 5.70
N ASP A 14 -3.02 -4.13 6.20
CA ASP A 14 -3.46 -2.72 6.15
C ASP A 14 -3.43 -2.16 4.71
N PHE A 15 -2.49 -2.66 3.90
CA PHE A 15 -2.32 -2.28 2.50
C PHE A 15 -2.13 -3.49 1.60
N VAL A 16 -2.79 -3.48 0.44
CA VAL A 16 -2.61 -4.47 -0.64
C VAL A 16 -2.30 -3.72 -1.93
N VAL A 17 -1.19 -4.07 -2.59
CA VAL A 17 -0.78 -3.49 -3.87
C VAL A 17 -1.10 -4.46 -4.99
N ASP A 18 -1.99 -4.08 -5.90
CA ASP A 18 -2.25 -4.84 -7.12
C ASP A 18 -1.17 -4.56 -8.17
N THR A 19 -0.40 -5.58 -8.53
CA THR A 19 0.64 -5.52 -9.56
C THR A 19 0.16 -5.94 -10.95
N GLY A 20 -1.11 -6.36 -11.09
CA GLY A 20 -1.70 -6.79 -12.36
C GLY A 20 -1.86 -5.68 -13.39
N GLN A 21 -1.87 -4.41 -12.96
CA GLN A 21 -1.98 -3.23 -13.82
C GLN A 21 -0.61 -2.73 -14.36
N GLY A 22 0.48 -3.46 -14.08
CA GLY A 22 1.83 -3.09 -14.50
C GLY A 22 2.63 -2.30 -13.45
N LEU A 23 3.93 -2.15 -13.71
CA LEU A 23 4.88 -1.62 -12.72
C LEU A 23 4.64 -0.14 -12.39
N ASP A 24 4.21 0.67 -13.35
CA ASP A 24 3.99 2.10 -13.11
C ASP A 24 2.82 2.33 -12.15
N ALA A 25 1.72 1.60 -12.33
CA ALA A 25 0.58 1.63 -11.42
C ALA A 25 0.99 1.17 -10.00
N ALA A 26 1.75 0.07 -9.90
CA ALA A 26 2.25 -0.43 -8.62
C ALA A 26 3.17 0.60 -7.92
N ARG A 27 4.06 1.28 -8.67
CA ARG A 27 4.94 2.32 -8.13
C ARG A 27 4.15 3.52 -7.57
N VAL A 28 3.07 3.92 -8.23
CA VAL A 28 2.19 4.99 -7.74
C VAL A 28 1.52 4.58 -6.43
N ALA A 29 0.98 3.36 -6.36
CA ALA A 29 0.37 2.84 -5.13
C ALA A 29 1.36 2.79 -3.96
N VAL A 30 2.58 2.31 -4.20
CA VAL A 30 3.65 2.27 -3.18
C VAL A 30 4.02 3.67 -2.68
N LYS A 31 4.15 4.66 -3.57
CA LYS A 31 4.45 6.05 -3.18
C LYS A 31 3.36 6.64 -2.29
N ALA A 32 2.09 6.33 -2.57
CA ALA A 32 0.97 6.79 -1.75
C ALA A 32 1.02 6.21 -0.33
N ILE A 33 1.35 4.92 -0.19
CA ILE A 33 1.53 4.25 1.10
C ILE A 33 2.69 4.90 1.87
N ILE A 34 3.83 5.14 1.20
CA ILE A 34 4.98 5.79 1.83
C ILE A 34 4.61 7.19 2.33
N ALA A 35 3.95 8.02 1.53
CA ALA A 35 3.54 9.36 1.95
C ALA A 35 2.58 9.34 3.16
N GLU A 36 1.71 8.33 3.24
CA GLU A 36 0.82 8.12 4.37
C GLU A 36 1.59 7.72 5.64
N LEU A 37 2.52 6.77 5.54
CA LEU A 37 3.32 6.29 6.65
C LEU A 37 4.36 7.31 7.13
N SER A 38 4.91 8.11 6.22
CA SER A 38 5.88 9.16 6.53
C SER A 38 5.26 10.44 7.10
N GLY A 39 3.92 10.53 7.14
CA GLY A 39 3.21 11.69 7.68
C GLY A 39 3.15 12.90 6.73
N ASP A 40 3.57 12.75 5.47
CA ASP A 40 3.58 13.82 4.46
C ASP A 40 2.16 14.29 4.09
N LYS A 41 1.13 13.49 4.37
CA LYS A 41 -0.28 13.89 4.25
C LYS A 41 -0.74 14.90 5.31
N SER A 42 0.06 15.19 6.35
CA SER A 42 -0.30 16.15 7.41
C SER A 42 -0.12 17.62 7.04
N GLY A 43 0.47 17.94 5.88
CA GLY A 43 0.85 19.32 5.52
C GLY A 43 -0.01 20.04 4.46
N LYS A 44 -1.04 19.43 3.86
CA LYS A 44 -1.73 20.03 2.68
C LYS A 44 -3.26 20.12 2.75
N ALA A 45 -3.83 20.13 3.96
CA ALA A 45 -5.26 20.42 4.19
C ALA A 45 -5.46 21.50 5.27
N GLY A 46 -4.58 22.52 5.30
CA GLY A 46 -4.60 23.57 6.32
C GLY A 46 -4.06 24.94 5.87
N SER A 47 -4.20 25.30 4.59
CA SER A 47 -3.97 26.68 4.11
C SER A 47 -4.90 27.03 2.96
#